data_AF-A0A662SD04-F1
#
_entry.id   AF-A0A662SD04-F1
#
_cell.length_a   1.000
_cell.length_b   1.000
_cell.length_c   1.000
_cell.angle_alpha   90.00
_cell.angle_beta   90.00
_cell.angle_gamma   90.00
#
_symmetry.space_group_name_H-M   'P 1'
#
loop_
_entity.id
_entity.type
_entity.pdbx_description
1 polymer ?
#
loop_
_entity_poly.entity_id
_entity_poly.type
_entity_poly.pdbx_seq_one_letter_code
_entity_poly.pdbx_strand_id
1 'polypeptide(L)'
;MYQKNGIVILTPSEYEKLRSAMKVRHRVLSDALLYTGMRYTEMQKFALNPHWYESEKKIIHLPRIADRKRKRVTPDRYIYLTRLGKVAVDRLFEDGHKYPSYVAFDGMLKTAIRRSGLNLPQDATISVKTFRKTYESWLVVTYPESIPLIAMCQGHSEPTAMKYYLNIPFDRDEKKEIREHLVGWIVE
;
A
#
# COMPACT_ATOMS: atom_id res chain seq x y z
N MET A 1 -4.44 -3.51 -15.87
CA MET A 1 -4.58 -3.88 -14.45
C MET A 1 -4.32 -5.37 -14.34
N TYR A 2 -3.62 -5.79 -13.30
CA TYR A 2 -3.39 -7.20 -13.00
C TYR A 2 -4.28 -7.64 -11.82
N GLN A 3 -4.30 -8.94 -11.50
CA GLN A 3 -4.97 -9.43 -10.30
C GLN A 3 -4.18 -10.55 -9.61
N LYS A 4 -4.30 -10.60 -8.28
CA LYS A 4 -3.77 -11.68 -7.46
C LYS A 4 -4.79 -12.10 -6.41
N ASN A 5 -5.24 -13.34 -6.51
CA ASN A 5 -6.26 -13.95 -5.64
C ASN A 5 -7.58 -13.17 -5.69
N GLY A 6 -8.01 -12.78 -6.89
CA GLY A 6 -9.24 -12.01 -7.12
C GLY A 6 -9.14 -10.54 -6.70
N ILE A 7 -7.98 -10.05 -6.25
CA ILE A 7 -7.78 -8.64 -5.89
C ILE A 7 -6.92 -7.97 -6.94
N VAL A 8 -7.37 -6.81 -7.40
CA VAL A 8 -6.67 -5.96 -8.38
C VAL A 8 -5.29 -5.53 -7.87
N ILE A 9 -4.34 -5.46 -8.81
CA ILE A 9 -3.02 -4.84 -8.68
C ILE A 9 -2.94 -3.75 -9.74
N LEU A 10 -2.66 -2.53 -9.29
CA LEU A 10 -2.64 -1.33 -10.13
C LEU A 10 -1.22 -1.10 -10.68
N THR A 11 -1.13 -0.61 -11.92
CA THR A 11 0.07 0.09 -12.40
C THR A 11 0.10 1.52 -11.84
N PRO A 12 1.23 2.24 -11.89
CA PRO A 12 1.29 3.62 -11.43
C PRO A 12 0.30 4.54 -12.17
N SER A 13 0.24 4.46 -13.49
CA SER A 13 -0.76 5.19 -14.30
C SER A 13 -2.22 4.88 -13.89
N GLU A 14 -2.53 3.61 -13.61
CA GLU A 14 -3.88 3.21 -13.15
C GLU A 14 -4.19 3.72 -11.75
N TYR A 15 -3.20 3.72 -10.86
CA TYR A 15 -3.33 4.30 -9.54
C TYR A 15 -3.63 5.81 -9.62
N GLU A 16 -2.93 6.56 -10.47
CA GLU A 16 -3.20 7.99 -10.64
C GLU A 16 -4.58 8.28 -11.24
N LYS A 17 -5.04 7.47 -12.21
CA LYS A 17 -6.41 7.55 -12.74
C LYS A 17 -7.46 7.27 -11.66
N LEU A 18 -7.24 6.26 -10.83
CA LEU A 18 -8.12 5.95 -9.71
C LEU A 18 -8.12 7.09 -8.67
N ARG A 19 -6.94 7.58 -8.31
CA ARG A 19 -6.71 8.62 -7.31
C ARG A 19 -7.34 9.96 -7.73
N SER A 20 -7.18 10.36 -8.98
CA SER A 20 -7.79 11.59 -9.53
C SER A 20 -9.32 11.56 -9.47
N ALA A 21 -9.95 10.38 -9.57
CA ALA A 21 -11.40 10.22 -9.41
C ALA A 21 -11.90 10.29 -7.94
N MET A 22 -11.00 10.28 -6.95
CA MET A 22 -11.36 10.34 -5.53
C MET A 22 -11.48 11.77 -5.00
N LYS A 23 -12.24 11.95 -3.90
CA LYS A 23 -12.20 13.18 -3.09
C LYS A 23 -10.84 13.31 -2.39
N VAL A 24 -10.39 14.53 -2.12
CA VAL A 24 -9.07 14.85 -1.52
C VAL A 24 -8.73 13.97 -0.31
N ARG A 25 -9.57 13.93 0.72
CA ARG A 25 -9.36 13.10 1.93
C ARG A 25 -9.13 11.60 1.64
N HIS A 26 -9.76 11.09 0.58
CA HIS A 26 -9.60 9.68 0.20
C HIS A 26 -8.31 9.46 -0.60
N ARG A 27 -7.82 10.49 -1.30
CA ARG A 27 -6.49 10.47 -1.95
C ARG A 27 -5.40 10.39 -0.89
N VAL A 28 -5.47 11.21 0.15
CA VAL A 28 -4.50 11.19 1.27
C VAL A 28 -4.45 9.80 1.90
N LEU A 29 -5.60 9.22 2.22
CA LEU A 29 -5.69 7.87 2.78
C LEU A 29 -5.20 6.79 1.80
N SER A 30 -5.50 6.90 0.50
CA SER A 30 -5.02 5.94 -0.50
C SER A 30 -3.51 6.02 -0.71
N ASP A 31 -2.93 7.22 -0.64
CA ASP A 31 -1.48 7.46 -0.75
C ASP A 31 -0.79 6.79 0.45
N ALA A 32 -1.28 7.04 1.66
CA ALA A 32 -0.74 6.42 2.87
C ALA A 32 -0.88 4.88 2.84
N LEU A 33 -2.03 4.34 2.42
CA LEU A 33 -2.24 2.89 2.33
C LEU A 33 -1.33 2.23 1.29
N LEU A 34 -1.13 2.88 0.15
CA LEU A 34 -0.25 2.38 -0.90
C LEU A 34 1.19 2.35 -0.38
N TYR A 35 1.75 3.51 -0.03
CA TYR A 35 3.20 3.61 0.22
C TYR A 35 3.67 3.08 1.57
N THR A 36 2.76 2.70 2.48
CA THR A 36 3.12 1.98 3.71
C THR A 36 2.91 0.46 3.57
N GLY A 37 2.02 0.02 2.67
CA GLY A 37 1.56 -1.37 2.60
C GLY A 37 0.85 -1.86 3.87
N MET A 38 0.42 -0.96 4.75
CA MET A 38 -0.31 -1.36 5.96
C MET A 38 -1.66 -1.99 5.62
N ARG A 39 -2.12 -2.88 6.51
CA ARG A 39 -3.53 -3.28 6.51
C ARG A 39 -4.37 -2.09 6.95
N TYR A 40 -5.63 -2.02 6.50
CA TYR A 40 -6.51 -0.91 6.85
C TYR A 40 -6.62 -0.65 8.36
N THR A 41 -6.74 -1.72 9.14
CA THR A 41 -6.84 -1.61 10.60
C THR A 41 -5.55 -1.13 11.26
N GLU A 42 -4.39 -1.47 10.68
CA GLU A 42 -3.09 -0.97 11.14
C GLU A 42 -2.99 0.52 10.83
N MET A 43 -3.37 0.94 9.61
CA MET A 43 -3.43 2.34 9.20
C MET A 43 -4.33 3.18 10.11
N GLN A 44 -5.52 2.69 10.45
CA GLN A 44 -6.43 3.39 11.36
C GLN A 44 -5.82 3.61 12.76
N LYS A 45 -5.05 2.65 13.27
CA LYS A 45 -4.36 2.79 14.55
C LYS A 45 -3.14 3.69 14.44
N PHE A 46 -2.36 3.53 13.38
CA PHE A 46 -1.19 4.36 13.11
C PHE A 46 -1.56 5.84 13.04
N ALA A 47 -2.68 6.18 12.38
CA ALA A 47 -3.14 7.55 12.31
C ALA A 47 -3.53 8.16 13.68
N LEU A 48 -3.80 7.32 14.68
CA LEU A 48 -4.03 7.74 16.08
C LEU A 48 -2.74 7.72 16.93
N ASN A 49 -1.61 7.25 16.38
CA ASN A 49 -0.34 7.11 17.09
C ASN A 49 0.82 7.70 16.27
N PRO A 50 0.87 9.04 16.08
CA PRO A 50 1.92 9.68 15.27
C PRO A 50 3.35 9.43 15.79
N HIS A 51 3.52 9.15 17.09
CA HIS A 51 4.82 8.83 17.69
C HIS A 51 5.46 7.53 17.15
N TRP A 52 4.75 6.72 16.39
CA TRP A 52 5.30 5.57 15.67
C TRP A 52 6.10 5.96 14.42
N TYR A 53 6.00 7.21 13.99
CA TYR A 53 6.62 7.72 12.76
C TYR A 53 7.88 8.54 13.05
N GLU A 54 9.01 8.10 12.51
CA GLU A 54 10.27 8.82 12.51
C GLU A 54 10.48 9.47 11.13
N SER A 55 9.95 10.69 10.97
CA SER A 55 9.98 11.46 9.71
C SER A 55 11.36 11.54 9.07
N GLU A 56 12.37 11.95 9.85
CA GLU A 56 13.73 12.19 9.35
C GLU A 56 14.39 10.92 8.81
N LYS A 57 14.08 9.77 9.40
CA LYS A 57 14.60 8.48 8.97
C LYS A 57 13.74 7.81 7.89
N LYS A 58 12.56 8.36 7.58
CA LYS A 58 11.55 7.74 6.70
C LYS A 58 11.16 6.33 7.18
N ILE A 59 11.01 6.16 8.50
CA ILE A 59 10.71 4.88 9.12
C ILE A 59 9.42 4.98 9.93
N ILE A 60 8.60 3.93 9.87
CA ILE A 60 7.51 3.71 10.83
C ILE A 60 7.84 2.48 11.66
N HIS A 61 7.88 2.63 12.97
CA HIS A 61 7.91 1.51 13.91
C HIS A 61 6.46 1.10 14.21
N LEU A 62 6.00 -0.01 13.62
CA LEU A 62 4.64 -0.48 13.78
C LEU A 62 4.60 -1.59 14.85
N PRO A 63 4.14 -1.31 16.07
CA PRO A 63 4.15 -2.28 17.16
C PRO A 63 3.05 -3.32 16.98
N ARG A 64 3.20 -4.46 17.64
CA ARG A 64 2.27 -5.59 17.66
C ARG A 64 0.85 -5.19 18.05
N ILE A 65 0.69 -4.18 18.91
CA ILE A 65 -0.63 -3.66 19.31
C ILE A 65 -1.42 -3.07 18.12
N ALA A 66 -0.77 -2.79 17.00
CA ALA A 66 -1.42 -2.38 15.76
C ALA A 66 -2.22 -3.54 15.10
N ASP A 67 -1.88 -4.81 15.33
CA ASP A 67 -2.64 -5.95 14.81
C ASP A 67 -3.86 -6.26 15.71
N ARG A 68 -4.97 -6.71 15.11
CA ARG A 68 -6.21 -7.08 15.82
C ARG A 68 -6.45 -8.60 15.83
N LYS A 69 -5.69 -9.38 15.06
CA LYS A 69 -5.93 -10.83 14.95
C LYS A 69 -5.45 -11.56 16.20
N ARG A 70 -6.37 -11.79 17.15
CA ARG A 70 -6.19 -12.60 18.38
C ARG A 70 -5.41 -13.92 18.20
N LYS A 71 -5.39 -14.53 17.00
CA LYS A 71 -4.74 -15.82 16.72
C LYS A 71 -3.42 -15.74 15.96
N ARG A 72 -3.06 -14.61 15.33
CA ARG A 72 -1.81 -14.48 14.55
C ARG A 72 -0.99 -13.34 15.13
N VAL A 73 0.07 -13.69 15.83
CA VAL A 73 0.99 -12.74 16.44
C VAL A 73 1.93 -12.25 15.34
N THR A 74 1.60 -11.13 14.71
CA THR A 74 2.57 -10.42 13.86
C THR A 74 3.56 -9.72 14.81
N PRO A 75 4.88 -9.94 14.69
CA PRO A 75 5.86 -9.26 15.52
C PRO A 75 5.90 -7.74 15.22
N ASP A 76 6.49 -6.98 16.13
CA ASP A 76 6.87 -5.59 15.88
C ASP A 76 7.70 -5.52 14.61
N ARG A 77 7.47 -4.48 13.79
CA ARG A 77 8.16 -4.34 12.52
C ARG A 77 8.43 -2.90 12.15
N TYR A 78 9.51 -2.69 11.43
CA TYR A 78 9.82 -1.42 10.79
C TYR A 78 9.29 -1.42 9.35
N ILE A 79 8.69 -0.32 8.95
CA ILE A 79 8.31 -0.03 7.58
C ILE A 79 9.20 1.10 7.09
N TYR A 80 10.05 0.80 6.12
CA TYR A 80 10.84 1.80 5.40
C TYR A 80 9.96 2.47 4.34
N LEU A 81 10.01 3.80 4.29
CA LEU A 81 9.23 4.61 3.35
C LEU A 81 10.09 5.10 2.20
N THR A 82 9.47 5.15 1.01
CA THR A 82 9.99 5.89 -0.13
C THR A 82 9.92 7.40 0.14
N ARG A 83 10.49 8.22 -0.75
CA ARG A 83 10.28 9.68 -0.69
C ARG A 83 8.80 10.03 -0.78
N LEU A 84 8.05 9.39 -1.67
CA LEU A 84 6.59 9.56 -1.78
C LEU A 84 5.85 9.02 -0.56
N GLY A 85 6.33 7.92 0.03
CA GLY A 85 5.78 7.38 1.27
C GLY A 85 5.91 8.33 2.44
N LYS A 86 7.05 9.02 2.56
CA LYS A 86 7.22 10.10 3.53
C LYS A 86 6.16 11.19 3.33
N VAL A 87 6.06 11.73 2.12
CA VAL A 87 5.08 12.78 1.77
C VAL A 87 3.64 12.33 2.04
N ALA A 88 3.31 11.08 1.73
CA ALA A 88 1.98 10.53 1.95
C ALA A 88 1.63 10.44 3.45
N VAL A 89 2.61 10.07 4.28
CA VAL A 89 2.44 9.97 5.73
C VAL A 89 2.40 11.36 6.38
N ASP A 90 3.23 12.30 5.94
CA ASP A 90 3.18 13.70 6.40
C ASP A 90 1.77 14.28 6.16
N ARG A 91 1.26 14.14 4.92
CA ARG A 91 -0.10 14.59 4.55
C ARG A 91 -1.20 13.90 5.34
N LEU A 92 -1.03 12.62 5.67
CA LEU A 92 -1.98 11.88 6.50
C LEU A 92 -2.13 12.54 7.88
N PHE A 93 -1.02 12.98 8.49
CA PHE A 93 -1.04 13.64 9.79
C PHE A 93 -1.48 15.10 9.71
N GLU A 94 -1.17 15.81 8.62
CA GLU A 94 -1.68 17.17 8.37
C GLU A 94 -3.21 17.22 8.16
N ASP A 95 -3.78 16.24 7.44
CA ASP A 95 -5.22 16.17 7.13
C ASP A 95 -6.08 16.00 8.41
N GLY A 96 -5.60 15.23 9.39
CA GLY A 96 -6.22 15.08 10.72
C GLY A 96 -7.65 14.52 10.73
N HIS A 97 -8.17 14.05 9.60
CA HIS A 97 -9.57 13.66 9.46
C HIS A 97 -9.89 12.28 10.06
N LYS A 98 -11.17 12.11 10.46
CA LYS A 98 -11.71 10.82 10.87
C LYS A 98 -11.88 9.91 9.65
N TYR A 99 -11.06 8.87 9.57
CA TYR A 99 -11.08 7.92 8.44
C TYR A 99 -12.37 7.10 8.38
N PRO A 100 -12.85 6.77 7.16
CA PRO A 100 -14.07 5.99 6.99
C PRO A 100 -13.96 4.58 7.61
N SER A 101 -15.09 3.90 7.77
CA SER A 101 -15.06 2.46 8.04
C SER A 101 -14.52 1.71 6.81
N TYR A 102 -14.06 0.47 7.01
CA TYR A 102 -13.61 -0.39 5.92
C TYR A 102 -14.66 -0.51 4.80
N VAL A 103 -15.93 -0.75 5.18
CA VAL A 103 -17.06 -0.89 4.25
C VAL A 103 -17.32 0.41 3.48
N ALA A 104 -17.28 1.55 4.17
CA ALA A 104 -17.46 2.85 3.54
C ALA A 104 -16.33 3.15 2.54
N PHE A 105 -15.08 2.81 2.89
CA PHE A 105 -13.96 3.00 1.99
C PHE A 105 -14.04 2.09 0.76
N ASP A 106 -14.39 0.80 0.92
CA ASP A 106 -14.63 -0.10 -0.22
C ASP A 106 -15.76 0.40 -1.15
N GLY A 107 -16.86 0.91 -0.60
CA GLY A 107 -17.93 1.53 -1.40
C GLY A 107 -17.46 2.77 -2.18
N MET A 108 -16.57 3.56 -1.57
CA MET A 108 -15.90 4.69 -2.21
C MET A 108 -14.99 4.26 -3.36
N LEU A 109 -14.21 3.19 -3.20
CA LEU A 109 -13.34 2.65 -4.25
C LEU A 109 -14.12 2.17 -5.47
N LYS A 110 -15.25 1.48 -5.26
CA LYS A 110 -16.15 1.08 -6.36
C LYS A 110 -16.68 2.29 -7.12
N THR A 111 -16.98 3.38 -6.41
CA THR A 111 -17.41 4.63 -7.05
C THR A 111 -16.28 5.31 -7.81
N ALA A 112 -15.07 5.32 -7.25
CA ALA A 112 -13.89 5.90 -7.89
C ALA A 112 -13.52 5.14 -9.18
N ILE A 113 -13.58 3.80 -9.18
CA ILE A 113 -13.34 2.98 -10.38
C ILE A 113 -14.33 3.31 -11.51
N ARG A 114 -15.63 3.44 -11.20
CA ARG A 114 -16.63 3.83 -12.21
C ARG A 114 -16.36 5.21 -12.81
N ARG A 115 -15.84 6.14 -12.00
CA ARG A 115 -15.54 7.51 -12.42
C ARG A 115 -14.22 7.63 -13.18
N SER A 116 -13.24 6.78 -12.88
CA SER A 116 -11.94 6.81 -13.56
C SER A 116 -11.95 6.16 -14.94
N GLY A 117 -13.04 5.48 -15.31
CA GLY A 117 -13.14 4.73 -16.58
C GLY A 117 -12.25 3.49 -16.62
N LEU A 118 -11.73 3.04 -15.47
CA LEU A 118 -10.90 1.84 -15.38
C LEU A 118 -11.77 0.59 -15.41
N ASN A 119 -11.38 -0.39 -16.23
CA ASN A 119 -12.06 -1.68 -16.35
C ASN A 119 -11.32 -2.76 -15.57
N LEU A 120 -11.96 -3.31 -14.53
CA LEU A 120 -11.35 -4.37 -13.73
C LEU A 120 -11.12 -5.62 -14.59
N PRO A 121 -10.05 -6.39 -14.34
CA PRO A 121 -9.88 -7.71 -14.93
C PRO A 121 -11.07 -8.63 -14.61
N GLN A 122 -11.29 -9.64 -15.46
CA GLN A 122 -12.31 -10.65 -15.20
C GLN A 122 -12.09 -11.31 -13.82
N ASP A 123 -13.19 -11.50 -13.08
CA ASP A 123 -13.22 -12.08 -11.73
C ASP A 123 -12.39 -11.33 -10.67
N ALA A 124 -11.94 -10.10 -10.95
CA ALA A 124 -11.22 -9.26 -10.02
C ALA A 124 -12.14 -8.26 -9.31
N THR A 125 -11.80 -7.96 -8.06
CA THR A 125 -12.45 -6.91 -7.27
C THR A 125 -11.45 -5.88 -6.78
N ILE A 126 -11.91 -4.63 -6.70
CA ILE A 126 -11.19 -3.58 -5.99
C ILE A 126 -11.63 -3.55 -4.53
N SER A 127 -10.67 -3.47 -3.63
CA SER A 127 -10.93 -3.28 -2.20
C SER A 127 -9.76 -2.57 -1.57
N VAL A 128 -9.84 -2.26 -0.27
CA VAL A 128 -8.71 -1.71 0.47
C VAL A 128 -7.45 -2.57 0.37
N LYS A 129 -7.59 -3.88 0.18
CA LYS A 129 -6.46 -4.81 -0.01
C LYS A 129 -5.65 -4.53 -1.28
N THR A 130 -6.25 -3.86 -2.27
CA THR A 130 -5.60 -3.49 -3.53
C THR A 130 -4.34 -2.67 -3.29
N PHE A 131 -4.38 -1.67 -2.40
CA PHE A 131 -3.22 -0.80 -2.15
C PHE A 131 -2.01 -1.58 -1.64
N ARG A 132 -2.22 -2.40 -0.62
CA ARG A 132 -1.16 -3.23 -0.07
C ARG A 132 -0.62 -4.23 -1.09
N LYS A 133 -1.49 -4.94 -1.80
CA LYS A 133 -1.06 -5.92 -2.81
C LYS A 133 -0.31 -5.26 -3.97
N THR A 134 -0.73 -4.05 -4.35
CA THR A 134 -0.07 -3.23 -5.36
C THR A 134 1.34 -2.88 -4.89
N TYR A 135 1.49 -2.35 -3.68
CA TYR A 135 2.79 -1.97 -3.15
C TYR A 135 3.73 -3.17 -2.94
N GLU A 136 3.21 -4.29 -2.40
CA GLU A 136 3.94 -5.56 -2.30
C GLU A 136 4.46 -5.99 -3.68
N SER A 137 3.63 -5.90 -4.71
CA SER A 137 4.00 -6.26 -6.08
C SER A 137 5.06 -5.34 -6.67
N TRP A 138 4.93 -4.03 -6.45
CA TRP A 138 5.88 -3.03 -6.92
C TRP A 138 7.26 -3.21 -6.27
N LEU A 139 7.29 -3.43 -4.96
CA LEU A 139 8.52 -3.69 -4.22
C LEU A 139 9.20 -4.98 -4.71
N VAL A 140 8.44 -6.07 -4.85
CA VAL A 140 9.00 -7.38 -5.22
C VAL A 140 9.55 -7.39 -6.66
N VAL A 141 8.88 -6.74 -7.61
CA VAL A 141 9.37 -6.67 -9.00
C VAL A 141 10.60 -5.76 -9.15
N THR A 142 10.74 -4.78 -8.25
CA THR A 142 11.85 -3.81 -8.29
C THR A 142 13.06 -4.29 -7.52
N TYR A 143 12.84 -4.91 -6.35
CA TYR A 143 13.88 -5.35 -5.43
C TYR A 143 13.73 -6.85 -5.07
N PRO A 144 13.85 -7.77 -6.04
CA PRO A 144 13.64 -9.20 -5.83
C PRO A 144 14.61 -9.81 -4.80
N GLU A 145 15.83 -9.29 -4.72
CA GLU A 145 16.84 -9.66 -3.71
C GLU A 145 16.43 -9.24 -2.28
N SER A 146 15.58 -8.22 -2.14
CA SER A 146 15.11 -7.71 -0.85
C SER A 146 13.81 -8.36 -0.38
N ILE A 147 13.33 -9.43 -1.02
CA ILE A 147 12.09 -10.15 -0.64
C ILE A 147 11.99 -10.48 0.86
N PRO A 148 13.05 -10.97 1.54
CA PRO A 148 12.98 -11.23 2.99
C PRO A 148 12.63 -9.96 3.79
N LEU A 149 13.26 -8.84 3.44
CA LEU A 149 13.01 -7.54 4.08
C LEU A 149 11.62 -7.01 3.77
N ILE A 150 11.18 -7.09 2.50
CA ILE A 150 9.81 -6.74 2.09
C ILE A 150 8.80 -7.54 2.92
N ALA A 151 9.00 -8.86 3.04
CA ALA A 151 8.10 -9.73 3.80
C ALA A 151 8.02 -9.32 5.27
N MET A 152 9.15 -8.97 5.89
CA MET A 152 9.20 -8.45 7.26
C MET A 152 8.46 -7.12 7.41
N CYS A 153 8.73 -6.11 6.56
CA CYS A 153 8.05 -4.81 6.61
C CYS A 153 6.53 -4.94 6.42
N GLN A 154 6.11 -5.87 5.58
CA GLN A 154 4.71 -6.13 5.31
C GLN A 154 4.08 -7.01 6.41
N GLY A 155 4.85 -7.69 7.26
CA GLY A 155 4.30 -8.57 8.30
C GLY A 155 3.72 -9.86 7.73
N HIS A 156 4.45 -10.46 6.78
CA HIS A 156 4.23 -11.83 6.32
C HIS A 156 5.08 -12.80 7.13
N SER A 157 4.52 -13.99 7.41
CA SER A 157 5.24 -15.03 8.14
C SER A 157 6.18 -15.86 7.25
N GLU A 158 5.98 -15.84 5.93
CA GLU A 158 6.77 -16.63 4.99
C GLU A 158 7.11 -15.83 3.73
N PRO A 159 8.41 -15.64 3.39
CA PRO A 159 8.84 -14.94 2.17
C PRO A 159 8.35 -15.60 0.88
N THR A 160 8.08 -16.90 0.89
CA THR A 160 7.53 -17.65 -0.26
C THR A 160 6.23 -17.04 -0.78
N ALA A 161 5.39 -16.51 0.11
CA ALA A 161 4.15 -15.85 -0.28
C ALA A 161 4.39 -14.61 -1.17
N MET A 162 5.53 -13.94 -1.00
CA MET A 162 5.88 -12.77 -1.80
C MET A 162 6.44 -13.12 -3.18
N LYS A 163 7.11 -14.27 -3.33
CA LYS A 163 7.65 -14.72 -4.63
C LYS A 163 6.57 -14.82 -5.70
N TYR A 164 5.32 -15.08 -5.31
CA TYR A 164 4.18 -15.11 -6.21
C TYR A 164 3.85 -13.79 -6.90
N TYR A 165 4.39 -12.66 -6.44
CA TYR A 165 4.27 -11.37 -7.12
C TYR A 165 5.32 -11.17 -8.23
N LEU A 166 6.42 -11.96 -8.26
CA LEU A 166 7.41 -11.91 -9.34
C LEU A 166 6.84 -12.32 -10.70
N ASN A 167 5.79 -13.14 -10.69
CA ASN A 167 5.15 -13.64 -11.90
C ASN A 167 4.12 -12.67 -12.50
N ILE A 168 4.04 -11.42 -12.01
CA ILE A 168 3.18 -10.41 -12.62
C ILE A 168 3.92 -9.81 -13.82
N PRO A 169 3.36 -9.94 -15.04
CA PRO A 169 4.07 -9.58 -16.25
C PRO A 169 3.95 -8.09 -16.54
N PHE A 170 4.48 -7.25 -15.63
CA PHE A 170 4.63 -5.82 -15.89
C PHE A 170 5.54 -5.60 -17.10
N ASP A 171 5.13 -4.71 -17.99
CA ASP A 171 5.93 -4.32 -19.13
C ASP A 171 7.12 -3.42 -18.71
N ARG A 172 7.91 -2.99 -19.71
CA ARG A 172 9.11 -2.19 -19.46
C ARG A 172 8.79 -0.79 -18.93
N ASP A 173 7.73 -0.16 -19.45
CA ASP A 173 7.35 1.20 -19.11
C ASP A 173 6.69 1.24 -17.74
N GLU A 174 5.82 0.28 -17.44
CA GLU A 174 5.24 0.07 -16.12
C GLU A 174 6.33 -0.14 -15.06
N LYS A 175 7.35 -0.96 -15.35
CA LYS A 175 8.49 -1.15 -14.43
C LYS A 175 9.30 0.13 -14.23
N LYS A 176 9.39 1.00 -15.24
CA LYS A 176 10.07 2.29 -15.11
C LYS A 176 9.27 3.21 -14.18
N GLU A 177 7.97 3.36 -14.43
CA GLU A 177 7.08 4.15 -13.57
C GLU A 177 7.09 3.63 -12.12
N ILE A 178 7.07 2.31 -11.93
CA ILE A 178 7.13 1.70 -10.59
C ILE A 178 8.40 2.13 -9.85
N ARG A 179 9.56 2.13 -10.52
CA ARG A 179 10.83 2.57 -9.91
C ARG A 179 10.78 4.02 -9.46
N GLU A 180 10.16 4.90 -10.24
CA GLU A 180 9.99 6.31 -9.88
C GLU A 180 9.17 6.48 -8.59
N HIS A 181 8.15 5.64 -8.41
CA HIS A 181 7.35 5.61 -7.18
C HIS A 181 8.10 5.05 -5.96
N LEU A 182 9.14 4.24 -6.20
CA LEU A 182 9.89 3.53 -5.16
C LEU A 182 11.23 4.19 -4.80
N VAL A 183 11.50 5.39 -5.33
CA VAL A 183 12.74 6.12 -5.05
C VAL A 183 12.93 6.35 -3.55
N GLY A 184 14.11 5.95 -3.06
CA GLY A 184 14.55 6.17 -1.69
C GLY A 184 13.92 5.24 -0.65
N TRP A 185 13.40 4.08 -1.05
CA TRP A 185 12.87 3.06 -0.13
C TRP A 185 13.97 2.45 0.75
N ILE A 186 14.94 1.79 0.12
CA ILE A 186 16.20 1.39 0.74
C ILE A 186 17.25 2.25 0.04
N VAL A 187 18.10 2.88 0.83
CA VAL A 187 19.13 3.79 0.34
C VAL A 187 20.13 2.98 -0.48
N GLU A 188 20.29 3.33 -1.76
CA GLU A 188 21.55 3.12 -2.49
C GLU A 188 22.58 4.14 -1.99
#